data_AF-A0A3M1PXX4-F1
#
_entry.id   AF-A0A3M1PXX4-F1
#
_cell.length_a   1.000
_cell.length_b   1.000
_cell.length_c   1.000
_cell.angle_alpha   90.00
_cell.angle_beta   90.00
_cell.angle_gamma   90.00
#
_symmetry.space_group_name_H-M   'P 1'
#
loop_
_entity.id
_entity.type
_entity.pdbx_description
1 polymer ?
#
loop_
_entity_poly.entity_id
_entity_poly.type
_entity_poly.pdbx_seq_one_letter_code
_entity_poly.pdbx_strand_id
1 'polypeptide(L)'
;MGGGMKTIVGLVIGLAGMIAGAAWSGDVLAQAAASGQTLEGGQSAAAAQQPPGDPVLGRRLYETGIGADGRPVRAITQGDIPVSGDQFPCTGCHRRSGMGSSEGGRYVPPI
;
A
#
# COMPACT_ATOMS: atom_id res chain seq x y z
N MET A 1 -38.54 -38.21 38.84
CA MET A 1 -39.07 -36.89 38.40
C MET A 1 -37.92 -36.03 37.92
N GLY A 2 -38.05 -35.36 36.75
CA GLY A 2 -37.12 -34.28 36.37
C GLY A 2 -36.56 -34.34 34.94
N GLY A 3 -37.40 -34.47 33.91
CA GLY A 3 -36.99 -34.29 32.52
C GLY A 3 -38.12 -33.64 31.73
N GLY A 4 -37.98 -32.37 31.35
CA GLY A 4 -39.04 -31.70 30.59
C GLY A 4 -38.94 -30.20 30.34
N MET A 5 -37.77 -29.54 30.54
CA MET A 5 -37.67 -28.09 30.35
C MET A 5 -36.68 -27.64 29.25
N LYS A 6 -35.91 -28.56 28.63
CA LYS A 6 -34.86 -28.16 27.67
C LYS A 6 -35.30 -28.09 26.20
N THR A 7 -36.49 -28.56 25.85
CA THR A 7 -36.88 -28.76 24.44
C THR A 7 -37.57 -27.56 23.78
N ILE A 8 -37.88 -26.48 24.50
CA ILE A 8 -38.66 -25.35 23.92
C ILE A 8 -37.76 -24.16 23.50
N VAL A 9 -36.57 -23.99 24.07
CA VAL A 9 -35.66 -22.89 23.69
C VAL A 9 -34.92 -23.14 22.36
N GLY A 10 -34.86 -24.40 21.89
CA GLY A 10 -34.20 -24.76 20.64
C GLY A 10 -34.97 -24.42 19.35
N LEU A 11 -36.28 -24.13 19.43
CA LEU A 11 -37.11 -23.94 18.22
C LEU A 11 -37.27 -22.47 17.80
N VAL A 12 -37.05 -21.50 18.70
CA VAL A 12 -37.19 -20.06 18.36
C VAL A 12 -35.92 -19.45 17.77
N ILE A 13 -34.75 -20.08 17.97
CA ILE A 13 -33.47 -19.62 17.39
C ILE A 13 -33.29 -20.13 15.92
N GLY A 14 -34.18 -21.01 15.45
CA GLY A 14 -34.12 -21.60 14.10
C GLY A 14 -34.63 -20.73 12.93
N LEU A 15 -35.17 -19.53 13.16
CA LEU A 15 -35.75 -18.70 12.08
C LEU A 15 -35.15 -17.29 11.94
N ALA A 16 -34.17 -16.92 12.77
CA ALA A 16 -33.48 -15.61 12.67
C ALA A 16 -32.05 -15.69 12.08
N GLY A 17 -31.54 -16.89 11.81
CA GLY A 17 -30.17 -17.11 11.33
C GLY A 17 -29.99 -17.30 9.81
N MET A 18 -31.05 -17.13 9.00
CA MET A 18 -31.05 -17.45 7.57
C MET A 18 -30.93 -16.25 6.61
N ILE A 19 -30.35 -15.12 7.01
CA ILE A 19 -30.18 -13.95 6.11
C ILE A 19 -28.75 -13.37 6.09
N ALA A 20 -27.74 -14.04 6.64
CA ALA A 20 -26.39 -13.44 6.72
C ALA A 20 -25.22 -14.40 6.48
N GLY A 21 -25.33 -15.34 5.53
CA GLY A 21 -24.26 -16.32 5.31
C GLY A 21 -24.04 -16.88 3.90
N ALA A 22 -24.71 -16.37 2.86
CA ALA A 22 -24.68 -17.02 1.54
C ALA A 22 -24.51 -16.04 0.36
N ALA A 23 -23.38 -15.33 0.29
CA ALA A 23 -23.11 -14.50 -0.88
C ALA A 23 -21.65 -14.49 -1.35
N TRP A 24 -20.81 -15.49 -1.04
CA TRP A 24 -19.44 -15.49 -1.57
C TRP A 24 -18.90 -16.90 -1.76
N SER A 25 -19.61 -17.72 -2.56
CA SER A 25 -19.02 -18.94 -3.14
C SER A 25 -19.54 -19.28 -4.54
N GLY A 26 -20.40 -18.46 -5.14
CA GLY A 26 -21.05 -18.78 -6.42
C GLY A 26 -20.53 -18.02 -7.65
N ASP A 27 -20.06 -16.79 -7.51
CA ASP A 27 -19.84 -15.90 -8.67
C ASP A 27 -18.39 -15.85 -9.20
N VAL A 28 -17.46 -16.63 -8.65
CA VAL A 28 -16.06 -16.57 -9.11
C VAL A 28 -15.89 -17.23 -10.48
N LEU A 29 -16.71 -18.24 -10.81
CA LEU A 29 -16.64 -18.95 -12.09
C LEU A 29 -17.27 -18.17 -13.26
N ALA A 30 -18.23 -17.28 -13.01
CA ALA A 30 -18.87 -16.49 -14.07
C ALA A 30 -18.12 -15.18 -14.37
N GLN A 31 -17.42 -14.59 -13.39
CA GLN A 31 -16.73 -13.31 -13.59
C GLN A 31 -15.43 -13.43 -14.42
N ALA A 32 -14.81 -14.61 -14.44
CA ALA A 32 -13.58 -14.85 -15.21
C ALA A 32 -13.80 -14.93 -16.73
N ALA A 33 -15.01 -15.30 -17.19
CA ALA A 33 -15.30 -15.38 -18.62
C ALA A 33 -15.60 -14.01 -19.27
N ALA A 34 -15.96 -13.00 -18.47
CA ALA A 34 -16.29 -11.65 -18.94
C ALA A 34 -15.13 -10.65 -18.85
N SER A 35 -14.02 -11.01 -18.21
CA SER A 35 -12.83 -10.17 -18.12
C SER A 35 -11.73 -10.81 -18.94
N GLY A 36 -11.57 -10.37 -20.20
CA GLY A 36 -10.42 -10.70 -21.02
C GLY A 36 -9.13 -10.18 -20.38
N GLN A 37 -8.62 -10.90 -19.38
CA GLN A 37 -7.39 -10.55 -18.69
C GLN A 37 -6.23 -11.05 -19.54
N THR A 38 -5.68 -10.13 -20.34
CA THR A 38 -4.35 -10.29 -20.90
C THR A 38 -3.35 -10.40 -19.75
N LEU A 39 -2.43 -11.37 -19.86
CA LEU A 39 -1.29 -11.53 -18.97
C LEU A 39 -0.25 -10.44 -19.30
N GLU A 40 -0.57 -9.18 -19.03
CA GLU A 40 0.37 -8.06 -19.17
C GLU A 40 0.35 -7.21 -17.91
N GLY A 41 1.47 -7.23 -17.19
CA GLY A 41 1.87 -6.22 -16.22
C GLY A 41 0.92 -6.00 -15.05
N GLY A 42 1.18 -6.69 -13.94
CA GLY A 42 0.51 -6.48 -12.65
C GLY A 42 0.62 -5.04 -12.14
N GLN A 43 -0.28 -4.18 -12.59
CA GLN A 43 -0.60 -2.94 -11.90
C GLN A 43 -1.69 -3.30 -10.91
N SER A 44 -1.28 -3.49 -9.65
CA SER A 44 -2.20 -3.79 -8.56
C SER A 44 -3.29 -2.72 -8.50
N ALA A 45 -4.53 -3.19 -8.46
CA ALA A 45 -5.72 -2.36 -8.29
C ALA A 45 -5.49 -1.36 -7.15
N ALA A 46 -5.56 -0.07 -7.49
CA ALA A 46 -5.52 1.07 -6.60
C ALA A 46 -4.40 1.03 -5.55
N ALA A 47 -3.31 1.76 -5.80
CA ALA A 47 -2.49 2.28 -4.72
C ALA A 47 -3.45 2.96 -3.73
N ALA A 48 -3.70 2.33 -2.59
CA ALA A 48 -4.38 2.97 -1.47
C ALA A 48 -3.69 4.32 -1.31
N GLN A 49 -4.41 5.43 -1.52
CA GLN A 49 -3.81 6.74 -1.36
C GLN A 49 -3.35 6.82 0.09
N GLN A 50 -2.04 6.70 0.31
CA GLN A 50 -1.48 6.92 1.63
C GLN A 50 -1.96 8.29 2.08
N PRO A 51 -2.46 8.43 3.32
CA PRO A 51 -2.81 9.73 3.84
C PRO A 51 -1.61 10.67 3.63
N PRO A 52 -1.86 11.90 3.16
CA PRO A 52 -0.78 12.82 2.83
C PRO A 52 0.11 12.99 4.07
N GLY A 53 1.42 12.86 3.86
CA GLY A 53 2.40 13.13 4.92
C GLY A 53 2.45 14.61 5.30
N ASP A 54 3.19 14.93 6.36
CA ASP A 54 3.46 16.31 6.73
C ASP A 54 4.33 16.99 5.66
N PRO A 55 3.85 18.06 5.00
CA PRO A 55 4.57 18.72 3.91
C PRO A 55 5.82 19.46 4.38
N VAL A 56 5.89 19.91 5.63
CA VAL A 56 7.07 20.57 6.20
C VAL A 56 8.17 19.54 6.43
N LEU A 57 7.82 18.38 7.01
CA LEU A 57 8.77 17.29 7.19
C LEU A 57 9.20 16.69 5.85
N GLY A 58 8.27 16.53 4.91
CA GLY A 58 8.57 16.08 3.55
C GLY A 58 9.52 17.03 2.83
N ARG A 59 9.30 18.34 2.95
CA ARG A 59 10.23 19.36 2.40
C ARG A 59 11.61 19.24 3.02
N ARG A 60 11.72 19.12 4.35
CA ARG A 60 13.02 18.96 5.02
C ARG A 60 13.74 17.73 4.49
N LEU A 61 13.05 16.58 4.46
CA LEU A 61 13.63 15.35 3.94
C LEU A 61 14.12 15.53 2.50
N TYR A 62 13.31 16.11 1.63
CA TYR A 62 13.66 16.31 0.23
C TYR A 62 14.88 17.25 0.05
N GLU A 63 14.95 18.33 0.82
CA GLU A 63 15.96 19.36 0.70
C GLU A 63 17.28 19.03 1.38
N THR A 64 17.22 18.35 2.54
CA THR A 64 18.38 18.16 3.42
C THR A 64 18.67 16.70 3.71
N GLY A 65 17.81 15.77 3.27
CA GLY A 65 17.95 14.34 3.56
C GLY A 65 17.73 13.96 5.02
N ILE A 66 17.20 14.87 5.85
CA ILE A 66 16.91 14.62 7.26
C ILE A 66 15.47 14.11 7.42
N GLY A 67 15.34 12.85 7.85
CA GLY A 67 14.06 12.16 8.07
C GLY A 67 13.27 12.73 9.24
N ALA A 68 12.01 12.34 9.42
CA ALA A 68 11.12 12.91 10.44
C ALA A 68 11.65 12.82 11.89
N ASP A 69 12.49 11.83 12.17
CA ASP A 69 13.17 11.61 13.45
C ASP A 69 14.34 12.58 13.72
N GLY A 70 14.68 13.44 12.76
CA GLY A 70 15.78 14.39 12.87
C GLY A 70 17.16 13.81 12.50
N ARG A 71 17.22 12.57 12.00
CA ARG A 71 18.47 11.92 11.59
C ARG A 71 18.58 11.90 10.06
N PRO A 72 19.80 11.88 9.50
CA PRO A 72 19.97 11.67 8.07
C PRO A 72 19.46 10.30 7.65
N VAL A 73 18.71 10.25 6.55
CA VAL A 73 18.30 8.99 5.94
C VAL A 73 19.53 8.24 5.43
N ARG A 74 19.53 6.91 5.57
CA ARG A 74 20.58 6.03 5.04
C ARG A 74 20.04 5.28 3.85
N ALA A 75 20.86 5.16 2.81
CA ALA A 75 20.54 4.37 1.63
C ALA A 75 21.77 3.61 1.14
N ILE A 76 21.52 2.60 0.32
CA ILE A 76 22.56 1.95 -0.48
C ILE A 76 22.30 2.34 -1.93
N THR A 77 23.29 2.96 -2.58
CA THR A 77 23.26 3.24 -4.01
C THR A 77 24.12 2.23 -4.76
N GLN A 78 23.83 2.02 -6.05
CA GLN A 78 24.54 1.06 -6.91
C GLN A 78 24.56 -0.40 -6.44
N GLY A 79 23.85 -0.73 -5.35
CA GLY A 79 23.74 -2.07 -4.78
C GLY A 79 24.65 -2.32 -3.58
N ASP A 80 25.69 -1.50 -3.38
CA ASP A 80 26.74 -1.77 -2.40
C ASP A 80 27.34 -0.52 -1.72
N ILE A 81 27.05 0.69 -2.21
CA ILE A 81 27.66 1.92 -1.70
C ILE A 81 26.73 2.56 -0.65
N PRO A 82 27.11 2.59 0.64
CA PRO A 82 26.33 3.27 1.65
C PRO A 82 26.45 4.79 1.51
N VAL A 83 25.31 5.47 1.55
CA VAL A 83 25.22 6.93 1.48
C VAL A 83 24.33 7.49 2.58
N SER A 84 24.56 8.77 2.88
CA SER A 84 23.79 9.56 3.83
C SER A 84 23.00 10.65 3.11
N GLY A 85 21.75 10.86 3.49
CA GLY A 85 20.90 11.91 2.95
C GLY A 85 21.42 13.33 3.20
N ASP A 86 22.14 13.58 4.29
CA ASP A 86 22.74 14.90 4.55
C ASP A 86 23.96 15.23 3.66
N GLN A 87 24.54 14.21 3.01
CA GLN A 87 25.58 14.35 1.99
C GLN A 87 24.97 14.33 0.58
N PHE A 88 23.92 13.53 0.38
CA PHE A 88 23.23 13.33 -0.89
C PHE A 88 21.72 13.55 -0.72
N PRO A 89 21.26 14.79 -0.55
CA PRO A 89 19.83 15.08 -0.45
C PRO A 89 19.14 14.82 -1.78
N CYS A 90 17.84 14.52 -1.75
CA CYS A 90 17.06 14.17 -2.94
C CYS A 90 17.15 15.25 -4.03
N THR A 91 17.16 16.53 -3.64
CA THR A 91 17.35 17.69 -4.52
C THR A 91 18.64 17.66 -5.33
N GLY A 92 19.70 16.98 -4.85
CA GLY A 92 20.99 16.87 -5.53
C GLY A 92 20.88 16.16 -6.87
N CYS A 93 20.04 15.13 -6.96
CA CYS A 93 19.87 14.34 -8.18
C CYS A 93 18.50 14.59 -8.85
N HIS A 94 17.42 14.67 -8.07
CA HIS A 94 16.05 14.77 -8.61
C HIS A 94 15.62 16.19 -8.98
N ARG A 95 16.36 17.21 -8.52
CA ARG A 95 16.20 18.65 -8.77
C ARG A 95 14.79 19.22 -8.52
N ARG A 96 14.75 20.38 -7.87
CA ARG A 96 13.49 21.12 -7.62
C ARG A 96 12.76 21.59 -8.89
N SER A 97 13.45 21.68 -10.03
CA SER A 97 12.85 22.14 -11.28
C SER A 97 11.78 21.21 -11.85
N GLY A 98 11.64 20.00 -11.32
CA GLY A 98 10.71 19.00 -11.85
C GLY A 98 11.18 18.36 -13.16
N MET A 99 12.43 18.60 -13.57
CA MET A 99 13.02 17.99 -14.78
C MET A 99 13.95 16.81 -14.49
N GLY A 100 14.29 16.54 -13.23
CA GLY A 100 15.30 15.53 -12.89
C GLY A 100 16.71 15.93 -13.31
N SER A 101 17.61 14.95 -13.42
CA SER A 101 19.00 15.15 -13.86
C SER A 101 19.57 13.93 -14.60
N SER A 102 20.87 13.96 -14.86
CA SER A 102 21.64 12.83 -15.35
C SER A 102 23.00 12.81 -14.65
N GLU A 103 23.39 11.66 -14.14
CA GLU A 103 24.65 11.46 -13.42
C GLU A 103 25.29 10.13 -13.85
N GLY A 104 26.58 10.14 -14.20
CA GLY A 104 27.29 8.93 -14.63
C GLY A 104 26.65 8.23 -15.83
N GLY A 105 25.98 8.97 -16.72
CA GLY A 105 25.26 8.43 -17.87
C GLY A 105 23.89 7.81 -17.53
N ARG A 106 23.42 7.92 -16.28
CA ARG A 106 22.09 7.46 -15.87
C ARG A 106 21.12 8.61 -15.69
N TYR A 107 19.94 8.45 -16.27
CA TYR A 107 18.83 9.38 -16.08
C TYR A 107 18.27 9.29 -14.65
N VAL A 108 18.06 10.46 -14.03
CA VAL A 108 17.43 10.60 -12.73
C VAL A 108 16.09 11.31 -12.94
N PRO A 109 14.94 10.65 -12.71
CA PRO A 109 13.63 11.27 -12.92
C PRO A 109 13.32 12.34 -11.87
N PRO A 110 12.34 13.23 -12.07
CA PRO A 110 11.81 14.07 -10.99
C PRO A 110 11.03 13.24 -9.96
N ILE A 111 10.95 13.74 -8.72
CA ILE A 111 10.09 13.22 -7.63
C ILE A 111 9.39 14.36 -6.89
#